data_AF-A0A1N7JAQ2-F1
#
_entry.id   AF-A0A1N7JAQ2-F1
#
_cell.length_a   1.000
_cell.length_b   1.000
_cell.length_c   1.000
_cell.angle_alpha   90.00
_cell.angle_beta   90.00
_cell.angle_gamma   90.00
#
_symmetry.space_group_name_H-M   'P 1'
#
loop_
_entity.id
_entity.type
_entity.pdbx_description
1 polymer ?
#
loop_
_entity_poly.entity_id
_entity_poly.type
_entity_poly.pdbx_seq_one_letter_code
_entity_poly.pdbx_strand_id
1 'polypeptide(L)'
;MISFSDLLSSSKEKTRVLIYAVNPSISKLILEVLNFSGKEFDFFLNSGSTKNDNNDFVIFETSDLEKASQFKPTIFFASTEIDGENIASTLKNITPGGIVIYPDDVKNWIEESLHHFRKLHFEPAVFQKNNEQYVVASELGAIPVNFRDKNVLLNLEGIKLLCQQFGVMEEEFYEAVMSFE
;
A
#
# COMPACT_ATOMS: atom_id res chain seq x y z
N MET A 1 5.13 -1.64 22.48
CA MET A 1 4.35 -1.23 21.31
C MET A 1 4.55 0.27 21.16
N ILE A 2 5.07 0.73 20.02
CA ILE A 2 5.33 2.16 19.81
C ILE A 2 3.98 2.89 19.70
N SER A 3 3.83 4.03 20.38
CA SER A 3 2.56 4.77 20.34
C SER A 3 2.37 5.50 19.02
N PHE A 4 1.12 5.83 18.67
CA PHE A 4 0.84 6.63 17.48
C PHE A 4 1.49 8.04 17.55
N SER A 5 1.56 8.64 18.75
CA SER A 5 2.29 9.91 18.95
C SER A 5 3.80 9.78 18.70
N ASP A 6 4.41 8.65 19.08
CA ASP A 6 5.82 8.38 18.83
C ASP A 6 6.08 8.17 17.33
N LEU A 7 5.17 7.48 16.63
CA LEU A 7 5.18 7.37 15.17
C LEU A 7 5.15 8.76 14.52
N LEU A 8 4.19 9.62 14.88
CA LEU A 8 4.06 10.96 14.30
C LEU A 8 5.29 11.84 14.54
N SER A 9 5.96 11.69 15.69
CA SER A 9 7.14 12.49 16.02
C SER A 9 8.40 11.97 15.35
N SER A 10 8.60 10.65 15.29
CA SER A 10 9.78 10.03 14.68
C SER A 10 9.79 10.06 13.16
N SER A 11 8.62 10.23 12.52
CA SER A 11 8.48 10.23 11.06
C SER A 11 8.41 11.61 10.41
N LYS A 12 8.75 12.70 11.13
CA LYS A 12 8.59 14.07 10.61
C LYS A 12 9.42 14.37 9.36
N GLU A 13 10.64 13.85 9.32
CA GLU A 13 11.59 14.08 8.23
C GLU A 13 11.63 12.92 7.22
N LYS A 14 10.72 11.93 7.37
CA LYS A 14 10.64 10.75 6.50
C LYS A 14 9.47 10.86 5.54
N THR A 15 9.59 10.20 4.39
CA THR A 15 8.47 9.91 3.49
C THR A 15 7.46 9.03 4.20
N ARG A 16 6.27 9.57 4.44
CA ARG A 16 5.19 8.86 5.13
C ARG A 16 4.34 8.10 4.14
N VAL A 17 4.33 6.78 4.27
CA VAL A 17 3.53 5.87 3.44
C VAL A 17 2.38 5.33 4.27
N LEU A 18 1.16 5.69 3.89
CA LEU A 18 -0.06 5.20 4.52
C LEU A 18 -0.64 4.07 3.68
N ILE A 19 -0.79 2.90 4.30
CA ILE A 19 -1.57 1.78 3.77
C ILE A 19 -2.92 1.81 4.50
N TYR A 20 -3.96 2.26 3.81
CA TYR A 20 -5.31 2.29 4.33
C TYR A 20 -6.07 1.06 3.85
N ALA A 21 -6.08 0.04 4.72
CA ALA A 21 -6.60 -1.28 4.42
C ALA A 21 -7.13 -1.94 5.69
N VAL A 22 -8.10 -2.84 5.52
CA VAL A 22 -8.66 -3.65 6.61
C VAL A 22 -7.91 -4.98 6.73
N ASN A 23 -7.49 -5.58 5.60
CA ASN A 23 -6.79 -6.86 5.60
C ASN A 23 -5.27 -6.71 5.78
N PRO A 24 -4.69 -7.22 6.89
CA PRO A 24 -3.25 -7.17 7.13
C PRO A 24 -2.39 -7.95 6.11
N SER A 25 -2.98 -8.88 5.34
CA SER A 25 -2.25 -9.59 4.29
C SER A 25 -1.74 -8.65 3.19
N ILE A 26 -2.43 -7.52 2.96
CA ILE A 26 -2.02 -6.51 1.97
C ILE A 26 -0.68 -5.89 2.37
N SER A 27 -0.57 -5.41 3.62
CA SER A 27 0.68 -4.82 4.11
C SER A 27 1.79 -5.85 4.22
N LYS A 28 1.48 -7.10 4.60
CA LYS A 28 2.45 -8.20 4.64
C LYS A 28 3.07 -8.45 3.27
N LEU A 29 2.28 -8.52 2.19
CA LEU A 29 2.83 -8.68 0.84
C LEU A 29 3.69 -7.47 0.46
N ILE A 30 3.25 -6.24 0.76
CA ILE A 30 4.05 -5.03 0.52
C ILE A 30 5.41 -5.14 1.24
N LEU A 31 5.42 -5.51 2.52
CA LEU A 31 6.66 -5.67 3.27
C LEU A 31 7.55 -6.78 2.68
N GLU A 32 6.96 -7.91 2.29
CA GLU A 32 7.71 -9.01 1.68
C GLU A 32 8.40 -8.54 0.39
N VAL A 33 7.67 -7.89 -0.50
CA VAL A 33 8.21 -7.35 -1.75
C VAL A 33 9.35 -6.37 -1.48
N LEU A 34 9.15 -5.42 -0.56
CA LEU A 34 10.16 -4.42 -0.23
C LEU A 34 11.41 -5.05 0.40
N ASN A 35 11.25 -6.04 1.28
CA ASN A 35 12.36 -6.79 1.86
C ASN A 35 13.11 -7.62 0.82
N PHE A 36 12.38 -8.34 -0.04
CA PHE A 36 12.94 -9.11 -1.15
C PHE A 36 13.78 -8.21 -2.06
N SER A 37 13.30 -6.97 -2.28
CA SER A 37 13.95 -5.97 -3.12
C SER A 37 15.04 -5.15 -2.39
N GLY A 38 15.43 -5.55 -1.18
CA GLY A 38 16.46 -4.90 -0.38
C GLY A 38 16.17 -3.44 -0.01
N LYS A 39 14.88 -3.04 0.07
CA LYS A 39 14.50 -1.68 0.45
C LYS A 39 14.51 -1.53 1.98
N GLU A 40 15.07 -0.42 2.46
CA GLU A 40 15.08 -0.09 3.88
C GLU A 40 13.89 0.82 4.22
N PHE A 41 13.12 0.46 5.25
CA PHE A 41 11.96 1.23 5.71
C PHE A 41 11.64 0.92 7.17
N ASP A 42 11.01 1.87 7.84
CA ASP A 42 10.32 1.63 9.11
C ASP A 42 8.89 1.16 8.84
N PHE A 43 8.30 0.39 9.76
CA PHE A 43 6.89 0.04 9.65
C PHE A 43 6.19 0.01 11.01
N PHE A 44 4.90 0.32 10.98
CA PHE A 44 3.99 0.32 12.11
C PHE A 44 2.70 -0.35 11.65
N LEU A 45 2.61 -1.65 11.90
CA LEU A 45 1.49 -2.50 11.48
C LEU A 45 0.86 -3.17 12.71
N ASN A 46 -0.32 -3.78 12.51
CA ASN A 46 -0.93 -4.62 13.55
C ASN A 46 -0.06 -5.83 13.93
N SER A 47 0.74 -6.34 12.98
CA SER A 47 1.64 -7.48 13.18
C SER A 47 2.93 -7.12 13.92
N GLY A 48 3.27 -5.85 14.06
CA GLY A 48 4.50 -5.40 14.72
C GLY A 48 4.98 -4.04 14.24
N SER A 49 6.14 -3.62 14.76
CA SER A 49 6.76 -2.37 14.36
C SER A 49 8.28 -2.51 14.33
N THR A 50 8.92 -1.88 13.35
CA THR A 50 10.38 -1.71 13.29
C THR A 50 10.75 -0.24 13.18
N LYS A 51 11.92 0.13 13.71
CA LYS A 51 12.46 1.48 13.60
C LYS A 51 13.97 1.42 13.41
N ASN A 52 14.43 2.05 12.34
CA ASN A 52 15.83 2.21 11.99
C ASN A 52 16.11 3.68 11.67
N ASP A 53 17.30 4.17 12.02
CA ASP A 53 17.67 5.57 11.80
C ASP A 53 18.23 5.83 10.39
N ASN A 54 18.46 4.78 9.59
CA ASN A 54 19.10 4.85 8.28
C ASN A 54 18.12 4.54 7.14
N ASN A 55 16.95 5.18 7.09
CA ASN A 55 16.04 5.08 5.95
C ASN A 55 15.15 6.32 5.82
N ASP A 56 14.63 6.51 4.62
CA ASP A 56 13.80 7.67 4.27
C ASP A 56 12.30 7.38 4.34
N PHE A 57 11.89 6.14 4.62
CA PHE A 57 10.48 5.73 4.51
C PHE A 57 9.93 5.18 5.82
N VAL A 58 8.72 5.60 6.17
CA VAL A 58 7.92 4.93 7.20
C VAL A 58 6.60 4.46 6.62
N ILE A 59 6.26 3.21 6.89
CA ILE A 59 4.99 2.59 6.49
C ILE A 59 4.08 2.51 7.71
N PHE A 60 2.85 2.98 7.57
CA PHE A 60 1.83 2.87 8.59
C PHE A 60 0.57 2.24 7.99
N GLU A 61 0.13 1.11 8.57
CA GLU A 61 -1.15 0.49 8.23
C GLU A 61 -2.21 0.90 9.25
N THR A 62 -3.37 1.29 8.76
CA THR A 62 -4.55 1.51 9.60
C THR A 62 -5.82 1.43 8.78
N SER A 63 -6.93 1.05 9.40
CA SER A 63 -8.29 1.25 8.88
C SER A 63 -9.03 2.35 9.66
N ASP A 64 -8.34 3.04 10.56
CA ASP A 64 -8.86 4.13 11.38
C ASP A 64 -8.68 5.47 10.63
N LEU A 65 -9.79 6.07 10.22
CA LEU A 65 -9.84 7.34 9.49
C LEU A 65 -9.24 8.51 10.26
N GLU A 66 -9.38 8.53 11.59
CA GLU A 66 -8.83 9.61 12.41
C GLU A 66 -7.30 9.57 12.38
N LYS A 67 -6.73 8.37 12.57
CA LYS A 67 -5.27 8.16 12.49
C LYS A 67 -4.75 8.41 11.08
N ALA A 68 -5.45 7.93 10.04
CA ALA A 68 -5.10 8.16 8.64
C ALA A 68 -4.98 9.67 8.34
N SER A 69 -5.96 10.45 8.80
CA SER A 69 -5.98 11.91 8.62
C SER A 69 -4.86 12.61 9.39
N GLN A 70 -4.58 12.22 10.63
CA GLN A 70 -3.53 12.81 11.45
C GLN A 70 -2.11 12.45 10.96
N PHE A 71 -1.95 11.34 10.23
CA PHE A 71 -0.66 10.84 9.77
C PHE A 71 0.01 11.72 8.72
N LYS A 72 -0.76 12.51 7.95
CA LYS A 72 -0.25 13.42 6.90
C LYS A 72 0.70 12.72 5.90
N PRO A 73 0.20 11.72 5.14
CA PRO A 73 1.05 10.92 4.28
C PRO A 73 1.65 11.72 3.12
N THR A 74 2.80 11.27 2.64
CA THR A 74 3.37 11.64 1.34
C THR A 74 2.84 10.70 0.25
N ILE A 75 2.72 9.41 0.56
CA ILE A 75 2.15 8.38 -0.30
C ILE A 75 0.96 7.76 0.43
N PHE A 76 -0.20 7.76 -0.20
CA PHE A 76 -1.45 7.22 0.34
C PHE A 76 -1.98 6.11 -0.57
N PHE A 77 -1.98 4.88 -0.07
CA PHE A 77 -2.59 3.74 -0.72
C PHE A 77 -3.93 3.42 -0.03
N ALA A 78 -5.02 3.38 -0.80
CA ALA A 78 -6.32 2.89 -0.34
C ALA A 78 -6.59 1.52 -0.96
N SER A 79 -6.99 0.53 -0.16
CA SER A 79 -7.35 -0.78 -0.67
C SER A 79 -8.80 -0.82 -1.19
N THR A 80 -9.11 -1.82 -2.01
CA THR A 80 -10.48 -2.12 -2.49
C THR A 80 -11.47 -2.45 -1.37
N GLU A 81 -10.99 -2.71 -0.15
CA GLU A 81 -11.84 -3.04 0.99
C GLU A 81 -12.44 -1.79 1.66
N ILE A 82 -11.95 -0.61 1.26
CA ILE A 82 -12.44 0.68 1.74
C ILE A 82 -13.60 1.11 0.84
N ASP A 83 -14.82 0.80 1.27
CA ASP A 83 -16.06 1.20 0.59
C ASP A 83 -16.82 2.24 1.43
N GLY A 84 -17.41 3.23 0.75
CA GLY A 84 -18.38 4.17 1.35
C GLY A 84 -17.84 5.16 2.38
N GLU A 85 -16.56 5.07 2.77
CA GLU A 85 -15.96 5.97 3.75
C GLU A 85 -15.50 7.28 3.13
N ASN A 86 -15.85 8.39 3.77
CA ASN A 86 -15.41 9.71 3.36
C ASN A 86 -13.96 9.96 3.80
N ILE A 87 -13.02 9.67 2.89
CA ILE A 87 -11.58 9.88 3.08
C ILE A 87 -11.12 11.33 2.89
N ALA A 88 -12.03 12.30 2.74
CA ALA A 88 -11.66 13.69 2.41
C ALA A 88 -10.77 14.35 3.47
N SER A 89 -10.89 13.97 4.74
CA SER A 89 -10.01 14.46 5.81
C SER A 89 -8.56 14.03 5.60
N THR A 90 -8.33 12.79 5.21
CA THR A 90 -7.02 12.26 4.83
C THR A 90 -6.49 12.95 3.57
N LEU A 91 -7.31 13.08 2.53
CA LEU A 91 -6.92 13.73 1.26
C LEU A 91 -6.43 15.18 1.46
N LYS A 92 -7.09 15.93 2.35
CA LYS A 92 -6.70 17.31 2.73
C LYS A 92 -5.31 17.41 3.35
N ASN A 93 -4.88 16.35 4.02
CA ASN A 93 -3.66 16.30 4.83
C ASN A 93 -2.50 15.63 4.10
N ILE A 94 -2.69 15.20 2.85
CA ILE A 94 -1.61 14.70 2.00
C ILE A 94 -0.59 15.81 1.77
N THR A 95 0.68 15.45 1.87
CA THR A 95 1.79 16.38 1.58
C THR A 95 1.66 16.91 0.15
N PRO A 96 1.79 18.23 -0.10
CA PRO A 96 1.69 18.78 -1.45
C PRO A 96 2.62 18.07 -2.44
N GLY A 97 2.09 17.66 -3.59
CA GLY A 97 2.84 16.87 -4.59
C GLY A 97 2.99 15.38 -4.25
N GLY A 98 2.38 14.92 -3.16
CA GLY A 98 2.31 13.52 -2.78
C GLY A 98 1.54 12.65 -3.78
N ILE A 99 1.38 11.37 -3.46
CA ILE A 99 0.83 10.36 -4.37
C ILE A 99 -0.36 9.67 -3.71
N VAL A 100 -1.45 9.49 -4.45
CA VAL A 100 -2.61 8.69 -4.05
C VAL A 100 -2.75 7.53 -5.02
N ILE A 101 -2.76 6.31 -4.48
CA ILE A 101 -2.96 5.05 -5.19
C ILE A 101 -4.31 4.48 -4.75
N TYR A 102 -5.22 4.25 -5.69
CA TYR A 102 -6.63 4.01 -5.34
C TYR A 102 -7.42 3.16 -6.34
N PRO A 103 -8.39 2.38 -5.85
CA PRO A 103 -9.34 1.62 -6.67
C PRO A 103 -10.55 2.48 -7.09
N ASP A 104 -11.44 1.89 -7.86
CA ASP A 104 -12.70 2.51 -8.28
C ASP A 104 -13.61 2.89 -7.10
N ASP A 105 -13.60 2.12 -6.00
CA ASP A 105 -14.50 2.30 -4.85
C ASP A 105 -14.40 3.68 -4.18
N VAL A 106 -13.21 4.31 -4.21
CA VAL A 106 -12.95 5.63 -3.62
C VAL A 106 -12.68 6.72 -4.66
N LYS A 107 -12.82 6.39 -5.95
CA LYS A 107 -12.45 7.25 -7.08
C LYS A 107 -13.14 8.60 -7.05
N ASN A 108 -14.44 8.64 -6.76
CA ASN A 108 -15.20 9.90 -6.76
C ASN A 108 -14.61 10.92 -5.77
N TRP A 109 -14.28 10.49 -4.54
CA TRP A 109 -13.69 11.36 -3.52
C TRP A 109 -12.32 11.93 -3.94
N ILE A 110 -11.53 11.10 -4.63
CA ILE A 110 -10.18 11.45 -5.06
C ILE A 110 -10.22 12.34 -6.29
N GLU A 111 -11.11 12.05 -7.24
CA GLU A 111 -11.24 12.83 -8.46
C GLU A 111 -11.79 14.23 -8.21
N GLU A 112 -12.75 14.35 -7.30
CA GLU A 112 -13.37 15.62 -6.89
C GLU A 112 -12.49 16.45 -5.92
N SER A 113 -11.40 15.87 -5.40
CA SER A 113 -10.48 16.58 -4.51
C SER A 113 -9.80 17.75 -5.22
N LEU A 114 -9.86 18.94 -4.59
CA LEU A 114 -9.18 20.15 -5.05
C LEU A 114 -7.70 20.21 -4.61
N HIS A 115 -7.22 19.23 -3.84
CA HIS A 115 -5.83 19.20 -3.36
C HIS A 115 -4.87 18.66 -4.42
N HIS A 116 -3.65 19.20 -4.42
CA HIS A 116 -2.62 18.84 -5.39
C HIS A 116 -1.80 17.63 -4.93
N PHE A 117 -2.16 16.46 -5.46
CA PHE A 117 -1.39 15.22 -5.39
C PHE A 117 -1.48 14.48 -6.72
N ARG A 118 -0.49 13.65 -7.02
CA ARG A 118 -0.52 12.74 -8.17
C ARG A 118 -1.50 11.61 -7.88
N LYS A 119 -2.28 11.26 -8.89
CA LYS A 119 -3.30 10.21 -8.84
C LYS A 119 -2.80 8.99 -9.62
N LEU A 120 -2.84 7.82 -8.99
CA LEU A 120 -2.50 6.51 -9.57
C LEU A 120 -3.67 5.56 -9.33
N HIS A 121 -4.62 5.58 -10.26
CA HIS A 121 -5.75 4.65 -10.23
C HIS A 121 -5.29 3.23 -10.60
N PHE A 122 -5.90 2.22 -9.99
CA PHE A 122 -5.70 0.82 -10.35
C PHE A 122 -7.03 0.07 -10.44
N GLU A 123 -7.03 -0.97 -11.26
CA GLU A 123 -8.10 -1.96 -11.36
C GLU A 123 -7.64 -3.26 -10.67
N PRO A 124 -8.57 -4.09 -10.16
CA PRO A 124 -8.23 -5.40 -9.65
C PRO A 124 -7.51 -6.25 -10.69
N ALA A 125 -6.50 -7.02 -10.24
CA ALA A 125 -5.76 -7.90 -11.13
C ALA A 125 -6.69 -8.94 -11.78
N VAL A 126 -6.43 -9.27 -13.03
CA VAL A 126 -7.14 -10.36 -13.71
C VAL A 126 -6.48 -11.68 -13.29
N PHE A 127 -7.21 -12.53 -12.57
CA PHE A 127 -6.71 -13.82 -12.14
C PHE A 127 -7.70 -14.95 -12.36
N GLN A 128 -7.17 -16.16 -12.50
CA GLN A 128 -7.95 -17.38 -12.60
C GLN A 128 -7.49 -18.38 -11.55
N LYS A 129 -8.38 -19.27 -11.13
CA LYS A 129 -8.02 -20.37 -10.24
C LYS A 129 -7.79 -21.63 -11.09
N ASN A 130 -6.57 -22.18 -11.03
CA ASN A 130 -6.23 -23.45 -11.64
C ASN A 130 -5.88 -24.47 -10.55
N ASN A 131 -6.76 -25.47 -10.36
CA ASN A 131 -6.69 -26.41 -9.23
C ASN A 131 -6.63 -25.70 -7.86
N GLU A 132 -5.50 -25.79 -7.16
CA GLU A 132 -5.26 -25.21 -5.84
C GLU A 132 -4.51 -23.88 -5.86
N GLN A 133 -4.11 -23.39 -7.05
CA GLN A 133 -3.29 -22.21 -7.22
C GLN A 133 -4.05 -21.11 -7.97
N TYR A 134 -3.77 -19.85 -7.65
CA TYR A 134 -4.21 -18.72 -8.48
C TYR A 134 -3.13 -18.40 -9.53
N VAL A 135 -3.57 -17.92 -10.69
CA VAL A 135 -2.70 -17.46 -11.76
C VAL A 135 -3.15 -16.06 -12.16
N VAL A 136 -2.26 -15.09 -12.02
CA VAL A 136 -2.46 -13.68 -12.36
C VAL A 136 -1.99 -13.44 -13.79
N ALA A 137 -2.78 -12.71 -14.59
CA ALA A 137 -2.34 -12.25 -15.90
C ALA A 137 -1.53 -10.96 -15.74
N SER A 138 -0.33 -10.92 -16.33
CA SER A 138 0.54 -9.74 -16.37
C SER A 138 1.14 -9.53 -17.76
N GLU A 139 1.80 -8.40 -17.99
CA GLU A 139 2.54 -8.15 -19.24
C GLU A 139 3.75 -9.10 -19.41
N LEU A 140 4.28 -9.62 -18.30
CA LEU A 140 5.35 -10.64 -18.29
C LEU A 140 4.82 -12.05 -18.55
N GLY A 141 3.49 -12.21 -18.69
CA GLY A 141 2.81 -13.47 -18.87
C GLY A 141 2.02 -13.90 -17.64
N ALA A 142 1.69 -15.19 -17.59
CA ALA A 142 0.91 -15.78 -16.50
C ALA A 142 1.79 -16.00 -15.26
N ILE A 143 1.46 -15.33 -14.15
CA ILE A 143 2.19 -15.39 -12.89
C ILE A 143 1.45 -16.32 -11.92
N PRO A 144 1.98 -17.51 -11.60
CA PRO A 144 1.41 -18.39 -10.59
C PRO A 144 1.66 -17.82 -9.19
N VAL A 145 0.67 -17.84 -8.30
CA VAL A 145 0.80 -17.31 -6.94
C VAL A 145 0.39 -18.35 -5.90
N ASN A 146 1.15 -18.44 -4.81
CA ASN A 146 1.01 -19.52 -3.81
C ASN A 146 0.07 -19.19 -2.65
N PHE A 147 -0.30 -17.92 -2.47
CA PHE A 147 -1.26 -17.48 -1.47
C PHE A 147 -2.71 -17.57 -1.98
N ARG A 148 -3.65 -17.69 -1.04
CA ARG A 148 -5.09 -17.88 -1.35
C ARG A 148 -5.96 -16.65 -1.05
N ASP A 149 -5.37 -15.61 -0.48
CA ASP A 149 -6.09 -14.41 -0.07
C ASP A 149 -6.53 -13.59 -1.30
N LYS A 150 -7.83 -13.60 -1.57
CA LYS A 150 -8.40 -12.86 -2.70
C LYS A 150 -8.27 -11.35 -2.54
N ASN A 151 -8.28 -10.81 -1.32
CA ASN A 151 -8.19 -9.37 -1.12
C ASN A 151 -6.80 -8.87 -1.51
N VAL A 152 -5.75 -9.68 -1.32
CA VAL A 152 -4.42 -9.39 -1.84
C VAL A 152 -4.43 -9.37 -3.38
N LEU A 153 -5.08 -10.34 -4.03
CA LEU A 153 -5.18 -10.37 -5.50
C LEU A 153 -5.93 -9.17 -6.06
N LEU A 154 -7.04 -8.77 -5.43
CA LEU A 154 -7.82 -7.60 -5.82
C LEU A 154 -7.03 -6.30 -5.68
N ASN A 155 -6.02 -6.26 -4.82
CA ASN A 155 -5.18 -5.10 -4.59
C ASN A 155 -3.81 -5.18 -5.27
N LEU A 156 -3.51 -6.26 -6.01
CA LEU A 156 -2.15 -6.57 -6.45
C LEU A 156 -1.55 -5.49 -7.36
N GLU A 157 -2.33 -4.95 -8.30
CA GLU A 157 -1.87 -3.85 -9.17
C GLU A 157 -1.61 -2.57 -8.38
N GLY A 158 -2.43 -2.26 -7.38
CA GLY A 158 -2.19 -1.12 -6.49
C GLY A 158 -0.97 -1.33 -5.58
N ILE A 159 -0.76 -2.56 -5.08
CA ILE A 159 0.44 -2.96 -4.33
C ILE A 159 1.69 -2.81 -5.20
N LYS A 160 1.62 -3.20 -6.49
CA LYS A 160 2.70 -3.00 -7.47
C LYS A 160 3.04 -1.52 -7.64
N LEU A 161 2.05 -0.69 -7.90
CA LEU A 161 2.22 0.77 -8.05
C LEU A 161 2.85 1.41 -6.81
N LEU A 162 2.50 0.91 -5.62
CA LEU A 162 3.08 1.37 -4.36
C LEU A 162 4.55 0.96 -4.25
N CYS A 163 4.87 -0.32 -4.51
CA CYS A 163 6.25 -0.81 -4.45
C CYS A 163 7.16 -0.10 -5.46
N GLN A 164 6.63 0.29 -6.62
CA GLN A 164 7.35 1.11 -7.59
C GLN A 164 7.74 2.50 -7.05
N GLN A 165 7.01 3.05 -6.06
CA GLN A 165 7.42 4.30 -5.40
C GLN A 165 8.66 4.12 -4.50
N PHE A 166 9.01 2.88 -4.16
CA PHE A 166 10.27 2.52 -3.51
C PHE A 166 11.36 2.11 -4.52
N GLY A 167 11.08 2.26 -5.82
CA GLY A 167 11.99 1.87 -6.90
C GLY A 167 12.12 0.35 -7.05
N VAL A 168 11.07 -0.41 -6.74
CA VAL A 168 10.97 -1.85 -7.08
C VAL A 168 10.60 -1.97 -8.56
N MET A 169 11.33 -2.80 -9.30
CA MET A 169 11.03 -3.07 -10.71
C MET A 169 9.89 -4.09 -10.86
N GLU A 170 9.22 -4.13 -12.01
CA GLU A 170 8.06 -5.00 -12.21
C GLU A 170 8.44 -6.49 -12.16
N GLU A 171 9.60 -6.86 -12.70
CA GLU A 171 10.11 -8.24 -12.65
C GLU A 171 10.37 -8.66 -11.20
N GLU A 172 11.07 -7.81 -10.45
CA GLU A 172 11.39 -8.02 -9.03
C GLU A 172 10.13 -8.13 -8.16
N PHE A 173 9.12 -7.31 -8.47
CA PHE A 173 7.80 -7.37 -7.83
C PHE A 173 7.17 -8.75 -8.02
N TYR A 174 7.04 -9.23 -9.27
CA TYR A 174 6.39 -10.51 -9.52
C TYR A 174 7.24 -11.70 -9.02
N GLU A 175 8.56 -11.60 -9.02
CA GLU A 175 9.44 -12.59 -8.36
C GLU A 175 9.12 -12.73 -6.87
N ALA A 176 9.02 -11.63 -6.15
CA ALA A 176 8.66 -11.63 -4.72
C ALA A 176 7.24 -12.17 -4.48
N VAL A 177 6.28 -11.79 -5.33
CA VAL A 177 4.88 -12.26 -5.26
C VAL A 177 4.79 -13.78 -5.45
N MET A 178 5.60 -14.37 -6.34
CA MET A 178 5.65 -15.81 -6.53
C MET A 178 6.20 -16.56 -5.31
N SER A 179 7.08 -15.93 -4.52
CA SER A 179 7.63 -16.50 -3.29
C SER A 179 6.79 -16.27 -2.02
N PHE A 180 5.76 -15.43 -2.08
CA PHE A 180 4.91 -15.11 -0.92
C PHE A 180 3.94 -16.26 -0.57
N GLU A 181 3.82 -16.57 0.73
CA GLU A 181 3.00 -17.67 1.28
C GLU A 181 1.91 -17.19 2.26
#